data_AF-A0AAV0WAE3-F1
#
_entry.id   AF-A0AAV0WAE3-F1
#
_cell.length_a   1.000
_cell.length_b   1.000
_cell.length_c   1.000
_cell.angle_alpha   90.00
_cell.angle_beta   90.00
_cell.angle_gamma   90.00
#
_symmetry.space_group_name_H-M   'P 1'
#
loop_
_entity.id
_entity.type
_entity.pdbx_description
1 polymer ?
#
loop_
_entity_poly.entity_id
_entity_poly.type
_entity_poly.pdbx_seq_one_letter_code
_entity_poly.pdbx_strand_id
1 'polypeptide(L)'
;MSIYGQKKIDNAFIKLITKDLQPFSVVDDIGFKEFVNLLNPSYKIPNRHAISKTLIPAAYEKCFNEVKEIVSNDLEMACMTTDCWTSRNTES
;
A
#
# COMPACT_ATOMS: atom_id res chain seq x y z
N MET A 1 -13.69 -6.90 16.74
CA MET A 1 -14.13 -6.46 15.40
C MET A 1 -14.42 -7.68 14.54
N SER A 2 -15.41 -7.63 13.63
CA SER A 2 -15.64 -8.72 12.66
C SER A 2 -14.50 -8.79 11.65
N ILE A 3 -14.29 -9.96 11.04
CA ILE A 3 -13.28 -10.15 9.99
C ILE A 3 -13.51 -9.17 8.82
N TYR A 4 -14.77 -8.91 8.49
CA TYR A 4 -15.13 -7.96 7.44
C TYR A 4 -14.78 -6.51 7.82
N GLY A 5 -15.04 -6.13 9.08
CA GLY A 5 -14.66 -4.82 9.60
C GLY A 5 -13.15 -4.59 9.55
N GLN A 6 -12.36 -5.60 9.96
CA GLN A 6 -10.90 -5.54 9.94
C GLN A 6 -10.38 -5.35 8.51
N LYS A 7 -10.83 -6.19 7.56
CA LYS A 7 -10.43 -6.07 6.15
C LYS A 7 -10.72 -4.70 5.54
N LYS A 8 -11.86 -4.09 5.88
CA LYS A 8 -12.22 -2.76 5.38
C LYS A 8 -11.24 -1.68 5.85
N ILE A 9 -10.85 -1.73 7.12
CA ILE A 9 -9.88 -0.77 7.68
C ILE A 9 -8.47 -1.08 7.15
N ASP A 10 -8.08 -2.34 7.03
CA ASP A 10 -6.78 -2.73 6.43
C ASP A 10 -6.64 -2.17 5.01
N ASN A 11 -7.68 -2.28 4.19
CA ASN A 11 -7.66 -1.71 2.83
C ASN A 11 -7.50 -0.18 2.84
N ALA A 12 -8.16 0.52 3.78
CA ALA A 12 -8.00 1.96 3.94
C ALA A 12 -6.58 2.33 4.40
N PHE A 13 -6.00 1.54 5.31
CA PHE A 13 -4.65 1.74 5.80
C PHE A 13 -3.59 1.47 4.72
N ILE A 14 -3.76 0.42 3.92
CA ILE A 14 -2.89 0.16 2.76
C ILE A 14 -2.97 1.29 1.75
N LYS A 15 -4.16 1.87 1.53
CA LYS A 15 -4.32 3.04 0.68
C LYS A 15 -3.57 4.26 1.21
N LEU A 16 -3.54 4.48 2.54
CA LEU A 16 -2.72 5.53 3.14
C LEU A 16 -1.22 5.29 2.86
N ILE A 17 -0.76 4.06 3.03
CA ILE A 17 0.64 3.70 2.76
C ILE A 17 1.02 3.94 1.31
N THR A 18 0.20 3.46 0.36
CA THR A 18 0.53 3.51 -1.06
C THR A 18 0.31 4.89 -1.66
N LYS A 19 -0.72 5.62 -1.24
CA LYS A 19 -1.03 6.95 -1.77
C LYS A 19 -0.08 8.01 -1.24
N ASP A 20 0.27 7.93 0.04
CA ASP A 20 1.08 8.96 0.70
C ASP A 20 2.55 8.54 0.82
N LEU A 21 2.94 7.44 0.14
CA LEU A 21 4.28 6.86 0.13
C LEU A 21 4.89 6.67 1.52
N GLN A 22 4.05 6.27 2.49
CA GLN A 22 4.50 6.10 3.87
C GLN A 22 5.44 4.91 3.98
N PRO A 23 6.50 5.01 4.80
CA PRO A 23 7.33 3.87 5.09
C PRO A 23 6.54 2.80 5.85
N PHE A 24 6.85 1.53 5.63
CA PHE A 24 6.19 0.44 6.36
C PHE A 24 6.47 0.47 7.87
N SER A 25 7.44 1.26 8.32
CA SER A 25 7.71 1.50 9.74
C SER A 25 6.60 2.26 10.46
N VAL A 26 5.65 2.88 9.74
CA VAL A 26 4.52 3.61 10.35
C VAL A 26 3.69 2.72 11.30
N VAL A 27 3.68 1.40 11.07
CA VAL A 27 3.02 0.43 11.97
C VAL A 27 3.69 0.30 13.32
N ASP A 28 4.93 0.75 13.46
CA ASP A 28 5.74 0.66 14.67
C ASP A 28 5.69 1.95 15.49
N ASP A 29 5.32 3.07 14.84
CA ASP A 29 5.28 4.41 15.42
C ASP A 29 4.31 4.50 16.61
N ILE A 30 4.82 4.93 17.75
CA ILE A 30 4.06 4.97 19.02
C ILE A 30 2.86 5.92 18.90
N GLY A 31 3.08 7.15 18.42
CA GLY A 31 2.00 8.13 18.26
C GLY A 31 0.93 7.71 17.26
N PHE A 32 1.29 6.99 16.19
CA PHE A 32 0.32 6.45 15.24
C PHE A 32 -0.55 5.35 15.88
N LYS A 33 0.07 4.43 16.63
CA LYS A 33 -0.66 3.40 17.38
C LYS A 33 -1.64 4.01 18.37
N GLU A 34 -1.20 5.02 19.12
CA GLU A 34 -2.06 5.73 20.08
C GLU A 34 -3.23 6.41 19.39
N PHE A 35 -2.97 7.14 18.30
CA PHE A 35 -4.00 7.80 17.50
C PHE A 35 -5.04 6.80 16.96
N VAL A 36 -4.59 5.71 16.34
CA VAL A 36 -5.48 4.67 15.80
C VAL A 36 -6.27 3.98 16.90
N ASN A 37 -5.65 3.68 18.04
CA ASN A 37 -6.32 3.07 19.18
C ASN A 37 -7.39 4.00 19.77
N LEU A 38 -7.15 5.31 19.82
CA LEU A 38 -8.16 6.27 20.28
C LEU A 38 -9.36 6.36 19.32
N LEU A 39 -9.11 6.31 18.00
CA LEU A 39 -10.18 6.31 16.99
C LEU A 39 -10.97 5.00 16.97
N ASN A 40 -10.29 3.87 17.12
CA ASN A 40 -10.91 2.54 17.11
C ASN A 40 -10.10 1.54 17.92
N PRO A 41 -10.41 1.37 19.22
CA PRO A 41 -9.68 0.45 20.11
C PRO A 41 -9.78 -1.02 19.69
N SER A 42 -10.75 -1.36 18.86
CA SER A 42 -10.99 -2.74 18.42
C SER A 42 -10.24 -3.12 17.14
N TYR A 43 -9.60 -2.15 16.48
CA TYR A 43 -8.77 -2.39 15.29
C TYR A 43 -7.38 -2.85 15.69
N LYS A 44 -6.94 -3.96 15.12
CA LYS A 44 -5.56 -4.44 15.30
C LYS A 44 -4.75 -4.02 14.09
N ILE A 45 -3.81 -3.10 14.29
CA ILE A 45 -2.90 -2.67 13.22
C ILE A 45 -2.11 -3.90 12.74
N PRO A 46 -2.11 -4.22 11.43
CA PRO A 46 -1.31 -5.28 10.87
C PRO A 46 0.18 -5.03 11.14
N ASN A 47 0.92 -6.09 11.48
CA ASN A 47 2.36 -5.96 11.65
C ASN A 47 3.07 -5.75 10.30
N ARG A 48 4.32 -5.29 10.35
CA ARG A 48 5.14 -5.01 9.16
C ARG A 48 5.27 -6.21 8.21
N HIS A 49 5.31 -7.44 8.74
CA HIS A 49 5.38 -8.64 7.92
C HIS A 49 4.09 -8.83 7.10
N ALA A 50 2.92 -8.70 7.73
CA ALA A 50 1.63 -8.80 7.05
C ALA A 50 1.47 -7.71 5.97
N ILE A 51 1.94 -6.48 6.23
CA ILE A 51 1.93 -5.42 5.22
C ILE A 51 2.83 -5.78 4.03
N SER A 52 4.11 -6.05 4.29
CA SER A 52 5.11 -6.23 3.24
C SER A 52 4.97 -7.53 2.45
N LYS A 53 4.47 -8.61 3.07
CA LYS A 53 4.40 -9.94 2.45
C LYS A 53 3.02 -10.34 1.99
N THR A 54 1.97 -9.62 2.39
CA THR A 54 0.60 -10.05 2.09
C THR A 54 -0.25 -8.91 1.53
N LEU A 55 -0.43 -7.84 2.30
CA LEU A 55 -1.40 -6.80 1.95
C LEU A 55 -0.94 -5.91 0.79
N ILE A 56 0.33 -5.48 0.78
CA ILE A 56 0.90 -4.68 -0.32
C ILE A 56 0.99 -5.52 -1.61
N PRO A 57 1.53 -6.75 -1.60
CA PRO A 57 1.51 -7.60 -2.79
C PRO A 57 0.10 -7.82 -3.36
N ALA A 58 -0.90 -8.08 -2.49
CA ALA A 58 -2.29 -8.23 -2.95
C ALA A 58 -2.85 -6.94 -3.56
N ALA A 59 -2.53 -5.78 -3.00
CA ALA A 59 -2.93 -4.48 -3.56
C ALA A 59 -2.23 -4.19 -4.90
N TYR A 60 -0.96 -4.57 -5.03
CA TYR A 60 -0.23 -4.49 -6.30
C TYR A 60 -0.86 -5.38 -7.37
N GLU A 61 -1.11 -6.66 -7.07
CA GLU A 61 -1.73 -7.60 -8.02
C GLU A 61 -3.10 -7.10 -8.49
N LYS A 62 -3.90 -6.55 -7.57
CA LYS A 62 -5.18 -5.94 -7.92
C LYS A 62 -4.98 -4.76 -8.90
N CYS A 63 -4.11 -3.81 -8.57
CA CYS A 63 -3.82 -2.65 -9.41
C CYS A 63 -3.26 -3.07 -10.79
N PHE A 64 -2.34 -4.04 -10.79
CA PHE A 64 -1.74 -4.58 -12.01
C PHE A 64 -2.81 -5.17 -12.93
N ASN A 65 -3.73 -5.98 -12.39
CA ASN A 65 -4.80 -6.57 -13.19
C ASN A 65 -5.78 -5.50 -13.71
N GLU A 66 -6.13 -4.51 -12.89
CA GLU A 66 -6.96 -3.36 -13.33
C GLU A 66 -6.31 -2.59 -14.48
N VAL A 67 -5.03 -2.24 -14.35
CA VAL A 67 -4.27 -1.55 -15.40
C VAL A 67 -4.13 -2.42 -16.65
N LYS A 68 -3.85 -3.72 -16.48
CA LYS A 68 -3.75 -4.66 -17.59
C LYS A 68 -5.05 -4.75 -18.37
N GLU A 69 -6.19 -4.76 -17.68
CA GLU A 69 -7.50 -4.78 -18.33
C GLU A 69 -7.73 -3.50 -19.16
N ILE A 70 -7.44 -2.33 -18.59
CA ILE A 70 -7.52 -1.03 -19.30
C ILE A 70 -6.61 -1.04 -20.54
N VAL A 71 -5.36 -1.49 -20.39
CA VAL A 71 -4.40 -1.57 -21.50
C VAL A 71 -4.86 -2.55 -22.58
N SER A 72 -5.51 -3.65 -22.20
CA SER A 72 -5.89 -4.71 -23.15
C SER A 72 -7.18 -4.38 -23.90
N ASN A 73 -8.11 -3.67 -23.26
CA ASN A 73 -9.47 -3.50 -23.75
C ASN A 73 -9.78 -2.07 -24.22
N ASP A 74 -9.19 -1.05 -23.58
CA ASP A 74 -9.64 0.35 -23.72
C ASP A 74 -8.57 1.27 -24.33
N LEU A 75 -7.32 0.81 -24.43
CA LEU A 75 -6.18 1.65 -24.83
C LEU A 75 -5.99 1.69 -26.34
N GLU A 76 -6.26 2.84 -26.96
CA GLU A 76 -6.01 3.07 -28.40
C GLU A 76 -4.56 3.51 -28.68
N MET A 77 -3.98 4.33 -27.81
CA MET A 77 -2.64 4.88 -27.97
C MET A 77 -1.98 5.08 -26.60
N ALA A 78 -0.67 4.85 -26.52
CA ALA A 78 0.14 5.19 -25.35
C ALA A 78 1.46 5.85 -25.74
N CYS A 79 1.97 6.70 -24.85
CA CYS A 79 3.32 7.22 -24.89
C CYS A 79 4.05 6.74 -23.62
N MET A 80 5.28 6.28 -23.78
CA MET A 80 6.14 5.85 -22.67
C MET A 80 7.30 6.82 -22.55
N THR A 81 7.49 7.37 -21.36
CA THR A 81 8.66 8.19 -21.02
C THR A 81 9.48 7.41 -20.01
N THR A 82 10.77 7.24 -20.30
CA THR A 82 11.71 6.56 -19.41
C THR A 82 12.65 7.58 -18.81
N ASP A 83 12.78 7.53 -17.48
CA ASP A 83 13.82 8.27 -16.76
C ASP A 83 15.07 7.38 -16.61
N CYS A 84 16.24 7.91 -16.96
CA CYS A 84 17.53 7.20 -17.01
C CYS A 84 18.58 7.78 -16.05
N TRP A 85 18.18 8.50 -14.98
CA TRP A 85 19.12 8.98 -13.98
C TRP A 85 19.84 7.84 -13.25
N THR A 86 21.14 8.01 -13.00
CA THR A 86 21.95 7.13 -12.14
C THR A 86 22.28 7.85 -10.83
N SER A 87 21.97 7.24 -9.69
CA SER A 87 22.33 7.77 -8.36
C SER A 87 23.70 7.28 -7.93
N ARG A 88 24.55 8.19 -7.44
CA ARG A 88 25.86 7.85 -6.84
C ARG A 88 25.74 7.15 -5.48
N ASN A 89 24.56 7.17 -4.88
CA ASN A 89 24.31 6.61 -3.53
C ASN A 89 23.99 5.10 -3.55
N THR A 90 23.98 4.47 -4.73
CA THR A 90 23.65 3.05 -4.94
C THR A 90 24.88 2.21 -5.29
N GLU A 91 26.08 2.79 -5.24
CA GLU A 91 27.34 2.03 -5.28
C GLU A 91 27.48 1.25 -3.95
N SER A 92 27.34 -0.07 -4.02
CA SER A 92 27.60 -0.99 -2.91
C SER A 92 29.05 -1.41 -2.85
#